data_AF-A0A4S0I0M8-F1
#
_entry.id   AF-A0A4S0I0M8-F1
#
_cell.length_a   1.000
_cell.length_b   1.000
_cell.length_c   1.000
_cell.angle_alpha   90.00
_cell.angle_beta   90.00
_cell.angle_gamma   90.00
#
_symmetry.space_group_name_H-M   'P 1'
#
loop_
_entity.id
_entity.type
_entity.pdbx_description
1 polymer ?
#
loop_
_entity_poly.entity_id
_entity_poly.type
_entity_poly.pdbx_seq_one_letter_code
_entity_poly.pdbx_strand_id
1 'polypeptide(L)'
;KGTGLRAIVEAAGNAIALPCYADEARDLDTVIDDELRKAGMSMTLDARQALRRNLGGDRLASRGEIEKLVLYAHGQKAIDIDDVNALSGDVS
;
A
#
# COMPACT_ATOMS: atom_id res chain seq x y z
N LYS A 1 -0.61 24.87 -4.29
CA LYS A 1 0.16 25.19 -5.52
C LYS A 1 -0.38 24.30 -6.65
N GLY A 2 -0.81 24.86 -7.79
CA GLY A 2 -1.38 24.09 -8.92
C GLY A 2 -2.56 24.76 -9.65
N THR A 3 -3.20 25.77 -9.04
CA THR A 3 -4.46 26.36 -9.54
C THR A 3 -4.35 26.96 -10.95
N GLY A 4 -3.23 27.61 -11.28
CA GLY A 4 -3.02 28.21 -12.61
C GLY A 4 -2.92 27.17 -13.73
N LEU A 5 -2.17 26.08 -13.51
CA LEU A 5 -2.07 25.00 -14.50
C LEU A 5 -3.41 24.29 -14.69
N ARG A 6 -4.14 24.03 -13.59
CA ARG A 6 -5.47 23.42 -13.67
C ARG A 6 -6.44 24.25 -14.49
N ALA A 7 -6.50 25.57 -14.26
CA ALA A 7 -7.39 26.46 -15.00
C ALA A 7 -7.11 26.48 -16.52
N ILE A 8 -5.83 26.41 -16.92
CA ILE A 8 -5.44 26.33 -18.34
C ILE A 8 -5.92 25.02 -18.96
N VAL A 9 -5.77 23.89 -18.24
CA VAL A 9 -6.18 22.57 -18.72
C VAL A 9 -7.71 22.44 -18.80
N GLU A 10 -8.45 22.95 -17.80
CA GLU A 10 -9.92 22.94 -17.78
C GLU A 10 -10.55 23.78 -18.91
N ALA A 11 -9.85 24.80 -19.41
CA ALA A 11 -10.32 25.66 -20.51
C ALA A 11 -10.03 25.12 -21.91
N ALA A 12 -9.18 24.09 -22.04
CA ALA A 12 -8.77 23.56 -23.33
C ALA A 12 -9.74 22.48 -23.83
N GLY A 13 -10.22 22.58 -25.08
CA GLY A 13 -11.16 21.61 -25.66
C GLY A 13 -10.56 20.23 -25.98
N ASN A 14 -9.25 20.07 -25.81
CA ASN A 14 -8.50 18.84 -26.08
C ASN A 14 -7.79 18.27 -24.84
N ALA A 15 -8.14 18.73 -23.64
CA ALA A 15 -7.56 18.25 -22.39
C ALA A 15 -8.61 18.12 -21.28
N ILE A 16 -8.27 17.35 -20.24
CA ILE A 16 -9.09 17.22 -19.04
C ILE A 16 -8.19 17.23 -17.81
N ALA A 17 -8.59 17.97 -16.78
CA ALA A 17 -7.97 17.88 -15.47
C ALA A 17 -8.66 16.76 -14.70
N LEU A 18 -7.93 15.66 -14.45
CA LEU A 18 -8.41 14.61 -13.57
C LEU A 18 -8.00 14.94 -12.13
N PRO A 19 -8.92 14.94 -11.16
CA PRO A 19 -8.54 15.04 -9.76
C PRO A 19 -7.67 13.84 -9.39
N CYS A 20 -6.40 14.10 -9.08
CA CYS A 20 -5.56 13.13 -8.39
C CYS A 20 -5.86 13.27 -6.91
N TYR A 21 -6.89 12.56 -6.45
CA TYR A 21 -7.12 12.40 -5.03
C TYR A 21 -5.88 11.68 -4.49
N ALA A 22 -5.17 12.28 -3.54
CA ALA A 22 -4.31 11.49 -2.67
C ALA A 22 -5.22 10.41 -2.10
N ASP A 23 -4.83 9.13 -2.24
CA ASP A 23 -5.59 7.97 -1.75
C ASP A 23 -6.32 8.39 -0.47
N GLU A 24 -7.66 8.44 -0.56
CA GLU A 24 -8.54 8.78 0.56
C GLU A 24 -7.98 8.04 1.76
N ALA A 25 -7.71 8.75 2.86
CA ALA A 25 -6.91 8.26 3.97
C ALA A 25 -7.51 7.00 4.60
N ARG A 26 -7.28 5.84 3.97
CA ARG A 26 -7.53 4.54 4.55
C ARG A 26 -6.41 4.30 5.52
N ASP A 27 -6.79 3.90 6.72
CA ASP A 27 -5.86 3.45 7.73
C ASP A 27 -5.00 2.33 7.12
N LEU A 28 -3.69 2.34 7.40
CA LEU A 28 -2.77 1.30 6.96
C LEU A 28 -3.25 -0.08 7.41
N ASP A 29 -3.88 -0.15 8.59
CA ASP A 29 -4.51 -1.37 9.07
C ASP A 29 -5.65 -1.84 8.17
N THR A 30 -6.45 -0.91 7.63
CA THR A 30 -7.54 -1.25 6.69
C THR A 30 -7.00 -1.83 5.40
N VAL A 31 -5.91 -1.27 4.87
CA VAL A 31 -5.28 -1.80 3.65
C VAL A 31 -4.72 -3.21 3.88
N ILE A 32 -4.05 -3.43 5.02
CA ILE A 32 -3.56 -4.76 5.41
C ILE A 32 -4.73 -5.75 5.50
N ASP A 33 -5.82 -5.37 6.17
CA ASP A 33 -6.98 -6.24 6.34
C ASP A 33 -7.67 -6.57 5.01
N ASP A 34 -7.77 -5.61 4.10
CA ASP A 34 -8.38 -5.80 2.79
C ASP A 34 -7.56 -6.76 1.93
N GLU A 35 -6.23 -6.62 1.87
CA GLU A 35 -5.37 -7.51 1.08
C GLU A 35 -5.32 -8.93 1.67
N LEU A 36 -5.22 -9.07 2.99
CA LEU A 36 -5.28 -10.38 3.65
C LEU A 36 -6.62 -11.08 3.39
N ARG A 37 -7.73 -10.34 3.47
CA ARG A 37 -9.07 -10.89 3.21
C ARG A 37 -9.22 -11.35 1.76
N LYS A 38 -8.74 -10.57 0.79
CA LYS A 38 -8.77 -10.97 -0.64
C LYS A 38 -8.03 -12.27 -0.86
N ALA A 39 -6.93 -12.49 -0.14
CA ALA A 39 -6.13 -13.69 -0.26
C ALA A 39 -6.57 -14.86 0.66
N GLY A 40 -7.59 -14.65 1.50
CA GLY A 40 -8.06 -15.65 2.46
C GLY A 40 -7.05 -15.99 3.56
N MET A 41 -6.18 -15.05 3.90
CA MET A 41 -5.10 -15.21 4.88
C MET A 41 -5.35 -14.41 6.15
N SER A 42 -4.64 -14.77 7.22
CA SER A 42 -4.50 -13.95 8.43
C SER A 42 -3.07 -13.47 8.61
N MET A 43 -2.82 -12.67 9.64
CA MET A 43 -1.49 -12.19 9.99
C MET A 43 -1.36 -12.16 11.51
N THR A 44 -0.21 -12.56 12.03
CA THR A 44 0.06 -12.47 13.47
C THR A 44 0.24 -11.02 13.92
N LEU A 45 0.05 -10.75 15.21
CA LEU A 45 0.10 -9.38 15.75
C LEU A 45 1.51 -8.77 15.63
N ASP A 46 2.54 -9.58 15.89
CA ASP A 46 3.94 -9.20 15.79
C ASP A 46 4.37 -8.93 14.34
N ALA A 47 3.94 -9.76 13.39
CA ALA A 47 4.12 -9.53 11.96
C ALA A 47 3.50 -8.20 11.52
N ARG A 48 2.27 -7.92 11.96
CA ARG A 48 1.60 -6.64 11.68
C ARG A 48 2.41 -5.46 12.21
N GLN A 49 2.87 -5.55 13.45
CA GLN A 49 3.65 -4.47 14.06
C GLN A 49 4.99 -4.28 13.35
N ALA A 50 5.66 -5.37 12.96
CA ALA A 50 6.90 -5.32 12.19
C ALA A 50 6.68 -4.68 10.81
N LEU A 51 5.65 -5.12 10.09
CA LEU A 51 5.29 -4.58 8.79
C LEU A 51 5.03 -3.06 8.88
N ARG A 52 4.27 -2.60 9.88
CA ARG A 52 4.02 -1.16 10.08
C ARG A 52 5.28 -0.33 10.32
N ARG A 53 6.33 -0.90 10.90
CA ARG A 53 7.62 -0.21 11.08
C ARG A 53 8.41 -0.14 9.77
N ASN A 54 8.26 -1.16 8.91
CA ASN A 54 8.99 -1.27 7.65
C ASN A 54 8.32 -0.46 6.53
N LEU A 55 6.99 -0.32 6.58
CA LEU A 55 6.23 0.51 5.66
C LEU A 55 6.48 2.00 5.95
N GLY A 56 7.10 2.69 5.00
CA GLY A 56 7.44 4.11 5.09
C GLY A 56 6.22 5.06 4.98
N GLY A 57 6.49 6.36 4.95
CA GLY A 57 5.46 7.40 4.87
C GLY A 57 4.76 7.54 3.50
N ASP A 58 5.27 6.88 2.46
CA ASP A 58 4.65 6.86 1.13
C ASP A 58 3.62 5.73 1.04
N ARG A 59 2.34 6.10 0.96
CA ARG A 59 1.22 5.16 1.00
C ARG A 59 1.07 4.32 -0.27
N LEU A 60 1.42 4.88 -1.44
CA LEU A 60 1.37 4.13 -2.70
C LEU A 60 2.43 3.05 -2.70
N ALA A 61 3.63 3.38 -2.22
CA ALA A 61 4.69 2.40 -1.99
C ALA A 61 4.24 1.34 -0.96
N SER A 62 3.62 1.76 0.15
CA SER A 62 3.16 0.83 1.19
C SER A 62 2.13 -0.18 0.71
N ARG A 63 1.18 0.22 -0.16
CA ARG A 63 0.23 -0.74 -0.74
C ARG A 63 0.94 -1.81 -1.59
N GLY A 64 1.87 -1.40 -2.44
CA GLY A 64 2.65 -2.34 -3.26
C GLY A 64 3.47 -3.32 -2.41
N GLU A 65 4.05 -2.84 -1.31
CA GLU A 65 4.77 -3.70 -0.35
C GLU A 65 3.86 -4.72 0.35
N ILE A 66 2.63 -4.33 0.73
CA ILE A 66 1.64 -5.26 1.29
C ILE A 66 1.22 -6.32 0.26
N GLU A 67 0.87 -5.90 -0.96
CA GLU A 67 0.50 -6.82 -2.05
C GLU A 67 1.62 -7.81 -2.34
N LYS A 68 2.87 -7.34 -2.35
CA LYS A 68 4.07 -8.17 -2.52
C LYS A 68 4.23 -9.20 -1.40
N LEU A 69 4.03 -8.82 -0.14
CA LEU A 69 4.08 -9.74 1.00
C LEU A 69 2.99 -10.81 0.92
N VAL A 70 1.77 -10.41 0.59
CA VAL A 70 0.64 -11.33 0.40
C VAL A 70 0.90 -12.30 -0.76
N LEU A 71 1.52 -11.82 -1.84
CA LEU A 71 1.91 -12.67 -2.96
C LEU A 71 3.04 -13.64 -2.60
N TYR A 72 4.05 -13.19 -1.85
CA TYR A 72 5.13 -14.04 -1.33
C TYR A 72 4.58 -15.20 -0.48
N ALA A 73 3.63 -14.90 0.40
CA ALA A 73 2.98 -15.85 1.30
C ALA A 73 1.85 -16.67 0.63
N HIS A 74 1.67 -16.59 -0.69
CA HIS A 74 0.53 -17.21 -1.36
C HIS A 74 0.43 -18.72 -1.09
N GLY A 75 -0.77 -19.16 -0.66
CA GLY A 75 -1.05 -20.55 -0.29
C GLY A 75 -0.80 -20.88 1.18
N GLN A 76 -0.18 -19.98 1.95
CA GLN A 76 -0.14 -20.07 3.41
C GLN A 76 -1.50 -19.66 4.01
N LYS A 77 -1.75 -20.06 5.26
CA LYS A 77 -2.96 -19.64 6.00
C LYS A 77 -2.76 -18.32 6.75
N ALA A 78 -1.54 -18.04 7.18
CA ALA A 78 -1.21 -16.90 8.02
C ALA A 78 0.20 -16.42 7.70
N ILE A 79 0.38 -15.11 7.69
CA ILE A 79 1.66 -14.43 7.58
C ILE A 79 2.23 -14.23 8.99
N ASP A 80 3.48 -14.63 9.20
CA ASP A 80 4.20 -14.44 10.45
C ASP A 80 5.35 -13.43 10.32
N ILE A 81 6.13 -13.28 11.40
CA ILE A 81 7.20 -12.30 11.46
C ILE A 81 8.38 -12.64 10.54
N ASP A 82 8.61 -13.92 10.25
CA ASP A 82 9.71 -14.35 9.38
C ASP A 82 9.40 -13.98 7.93
N ASP A 83 8.14 -14.08 7.49
CA ASP A 83 7.70 -13.61 6.17
C ASP A 83 7.95 -12.11 5.98
N VAL A 84 7.66 -11.31 7.02
CA VAL A 84 7.89 -9.85 7.02
C VAL A 84 9.38 -9.53 6.97
N ASN A 85 10.19 -10.28 7.72
CA ASN A 85 11.63 -10.12 7.74
C ASN A 85 12.25 -10.49 6.37
N ALA A 86 11.76 -11.55 5.72
CA ALA A 86 12.21 -11.97 4.40
C ALA A 86 11.97 -10.90 3.31
N LEU A 87 10.95 -10.07 3.47
CA LEU A 87 10.63 -8.99 2.54
C LEU A 87 11.47 -7.72 2.75
N SER A 88 12.02 -7.57 3.95
CA SER A 88 12.76 -6.38 4.37
C SER A 88 14.19 -6.55 3.90
N GLY A 89 14.51 -5.93 2.76
CA GLY A 89 15.83 -6.01 2.15
C GLY A 89 16.92 -5.41 3.03
N ASP A 90 17.46 -6.23 3.93
CA ASP A 90 18.84 -6.14 4.40
C ASP A 90 19.48 -7.50 4.11
N VAL A 91 19.84 -7.69 2.84
CA VAL A 91 20.92 -8.62 2.52
C VAL A 91 22.20 -7.84 2.85
N SER A 92 22.92 -8.32 3.86
CA SER A 92 24.24 -7.79 4.27
C SER A 92 25.20 -7.58 3.10
#